data_AF-A0A961LNP6-F1
#
_entry.id   AF-A0A961LNP6-F1
#
_cell.length_a   1.000
_cell.length_b   1.000
_cell.length_c   1.000
_cell.angle_alpha   90.00
_cell.angle_beta   90.00
_cell.angle_gamma   90.00
#
_symmetry.space_group_name_H-M   'P 1'
#
loop_
_entity.id
_entity.type
_entity.pdbx_description
1 polymer ?
#
loop_
_entity_poly.entity_id
_entity_poly.type
_entity_poly.pdbx_seq_one_letter_code
_entity_poly.pdbx_strand_id
1 'polypeptide(L)'
;MGPFPHDAPKAEITEQNPAGTDGFEFVEFAHSDRQVLADLFTKMGFAPVARHRTKQIEVWRQGDINYLLNAEPGSFGANFVAEHGPCAPSMAWRVADAAHAFNHAVSRGATPYRGADKSLDVPAIVGIGGSLLYFVDRYGEAGSAYEDEFEWLGERDPRPEGVGFFYLDHLTHNVYRGNMDKWWAFYRELFGFRQIHFFDIEGKLTGLVSRAITSPCGKIRIPLNESTDDRSQI
;
A
#
# COMPACT_ATOMS: atom_id res chain seq x y z
N MET A 1 11.36 -14.99 -9.02
CA MET A 1 10.85 -14.84 -7.64
C MET A 1 9.80 -15.92 -7.45
N GLY A 2 10.03 -16.88 -6.56
CA GLY A 2 9.09 -17.99 -6.33
C GLY A 2 7.91 -17.55 -5.44
N PRO A 3 6.78 -18.26 -5.44
CA PRO A 3 5.63 -17.93 -4.61
C PRO A 3 6.04 -18.00 -3.14
N PHE A 4 5.89 -16.89 -2.42
CA PHE A 4 6.02 -16.90 -0.97
C PHE A 4 4.91 -17.77 -0.39
N PRO A 5 5.17 -18.60 0.63
CA PRO A 5 4.10 -19.39 1.24
C PRO A 5 3.09 -18.44 1.89
N HIS A 6 1.91 -18.36 1.29
CA HIS A 6 0.81 -17.48 1.71
C HIS A 6 0.26 -17.85 3.08
N ASP A 7 0.54 -19.07 3.53
CA ASP A 7 0.11 -19.62 4.82
C ASP A 7 1.17 -19.40 5.92
N ALA A 8 2.14 -18.51 5.69
CA ALA A 8 3.09 -18.14 6.72
C ALA A 8 2.36 -17.52 7.93
N PRO A 9 2.75 -17.89 9.16
CA PRO A 9 2.10 -17.38 10.36
C PRO A 9 2.17 -15.85 10.43
N LYS A 10 1.26 -15.27 11.20
CA LYS A 10 1.26 -13.83 11.49
C LYS A 10 2.64 -13.42 12.01
N ALA A 11 3.16 -12.30 11.51
CA ALA A 11 4.50 -11.85 11.90
C ALA A 11 4.55 -11.40 13.37
N GLU A 12 5.74 -11.53 13.97
CA GLU A 12 6.04 -11.03 15.32
C GLU A 12 6.88 -9.75 15.27
N ILE A 13 6.79 -8.94 16.34
CA ILE A 13 7.68 -7.81 16.55
C ILE A 13 9.01 -8.33 17.09
N THR A 14 10.09 -8.06 16.36
CA THR A 14 11.44 -8.50 16.69
C THR A 14 12.44 -7.38 16.41
N GLU A 15 13.71 -7.54 16.81
CA GLU A 15 14.76 -6.58 16.43
C GLU A 15 14.91 -6.45 14.91
N GLN A 16 14.71 -7.55 14.17
CA GLN A 16 14.82 -7.55 12.70
C GLN A 16 13.54 -7.07 12.02
N ASN A 17 12.36 -7.21 12.65
CA ASN A 17 11.06 -6.69 12.19
C ASN A 17 10.48 -5.72 13.24
N PRO A 18 11.08 -4.54 13.44
CA PRO A 18 10.79 -3.71 14.61
C PRO A 18 9.39 -3.07 14.58
N ALA A 19 8.81 -2.92 13.39
CA ALA A 19 7.42 -2.47 13.19
C ALA A 19 6.43 -3.64 13.05
N GLY A 20 6.89 -4.89 13.11
CA GLY A 20 6.02 -6.06 12.99
C GLY A 20 5.31 -6.17 11.64
N THR A 21 5.93 -5.74 10.54
CA THR A 21 5.34 -5.81 9.18
C THR A 21 4.91 -7.22 8.81
N ASP A 22 3.80 -7.37 8.09
CA ASP A 22 3.22 -8.67 7.71
C ASP A 22 2.49 -8.67 6.34
N GLY A 23 3.00 -7.93 5.36
CA GLY A 23 2.41 -7.86 4.02
C GLY A 23 1.52 -6.64 3.79
N PHE A 24 0.94 -6.57 2.60
CA PHE A 24 -0.01 -5.52 2.22
C PHE A 24 -1.41 -5.83 2.75
N GLU A 25 -2.15 -4.78 3.12
CA GLU A 25 -3.59 -4.87 3.38
C GLU A 25 -4.40 -4.35 2.20
N PHE A 26 -4.11 -3.12 1.75
CA PHE A 26 -4.78 -2.53 0.59
C PHE A 26 -3.89 -1.54 -0.17
N VAL A 27 -4.28 -1.27 -1.42
CA VAL A 27 -3.88 -0.06 -2.16
C VAL A 27 -5.13 0.79 -2.39
N GLU A 28 -5.02 2.09 -2.12
CA GLU A 28 -6.12 3.02 -2.34
C GLU A 28 -5.99 3.68 -3.71
N PHE A 29 -7.12 3.89 -4.37
CA PHE A 29 -7.25 4.71 -5.56
C PHE A 29 -8.41 5.69 -5.35
N ALA A 30 -8.22 6.93 -5.79
CA ALA A 30 -9.25 7.96 -5.65
C ALA A 30 -9.64 8.56 -7.00
N HIS A 31 -10.92 8.87 -7.15
CA HIS A 31 -11.45 9.56 -8.32
C HIS A 31 -12.79 10.22 -7.97
N SER A 32 -13.04 11.44 -8.45
CA SER A 32 -14.29 12.15 -8.19
C SER A 32 -15.51 11.47 -8.83
N ASP A 33 -15.31 10.79 -9.95
CA ASP A 33 -16.28 9.89 -10.55
C ASP A 33 -15.96 8.43 -10.20
N ARG A 34 -16.74 7.85 -9.27
CA ARG A 34 -16.65 6.44 -8.87
C ARG A 34 -16.68 5.47 -10.06
N GLN A 35 -17.45 5.77 -11.10
CA GLN A 35 -17.68 4.81 -12.19
C GLN A 35 -16.40 4.52 -12.97
N VAL A 36 -15.50 5.50 -13.09
CA VAL A 36 -14.20 5.34 -13.76
C VAL A 36 -13.37 4.23 -13.12
N LEU A 37 -13.25 4.23 -11.80
CA LEU A 37 -12.50 3.20 -11.06
C LEU A 37 -13.27 1.88 -11.02
N ALA A 38 -14.59 1.91 -10.86
CA ALA A 38 -15.42 0.70 -10.86
C ALA A 38 -15.31 -0.07 -12.19
N ASP A 39 -15.34 0.63 -13.32
CA ASP A 39 -15.17 0.03 -14.65
C ASP A 39 -13.77 -0.57 -14.83
N LEU A 40 -12.74 0.12 -14.33
CA LEU A 40 -11.36 -0.37 -14.38
C LEU A 40 -11.18 -1.63 -13.53
N PHE A 41 -11.62 -1.61 -12.28
CA PHE A 41 -11.49 -2.73 -11.35
C PHE A 41 -12.27 -3.96 -11.83
N THR A 42 -13.47 -3.75 -12.39
CA THR A 42 -14.25 -4.83 -13.02
C THR A 42 -13.48 -5.48 -14.16
N LYS A 43 -12.84 -4.69 -15.04
CA LYS A 43 -12.01 -5.22 -16.15
C LYS A 43 -10.78 -6.00 -15.64
N MET A 44 -10.28 -5.66 -14.46
CA MET A 44 -9.19 -6.37 -13.79
C MET A 44 -9.66 -7.61 -13.01
N GLY A 45 -10.95 -7.92 -12.99
CA GLY A 45 -11.52 -9.09 -12.31
C GLY A 45 -11.81 -8.89 -10.82
N PHE A 46 -11.79 -7.65 -10.32
CA PHE A 46 -12.19 -7.35 -8.96
C PHE A 46 -13.71 -7.21 -8.85
N ALA A 47 -14.25 -7.55 -7.67
CA ALA A 47 -15.65 -7.34 -7.34
C ALA A 47 -15.78 -6.40 -6.12
N PRO A 48 -16.80 -5.54 -6.06
CA PRO A 48 -17.09 -4.78 -4.85
C PRO A 48 -17.60 -5.74 -3.77
N VAL A 49 -16.96 -5.74 -2.60
CA VAL A 49 -17.30 -6.65 -1.49
C VAL A 49 -17.85 -5.93 -0.27
N ALA A 50 -17.50 -4.66 -0.08
CA ALA A 50 -18.00 -3.86 1.03
C ALA A 50 -18.13 -2.38 0.63
N ARG A 51 -19.03 -1.65 1.28
CA ARG A 51 -19.17 -0.21 1.16
C ARG A 51 -19.08 0.44 2.52
N HIS A 52 -18.36 1.56 2.62
CA HIS A 52 -18.25 2.31 3.86
C HIS A 52 -19.64 2.80 4.28
N ARG A 53 -19.94 2.74 5.59
CA ARG A 53 -21.28 3.07 6.12
C ARG A 53 -21.71 4.51 5.84
N THR A 54 -20.78 5.45 5.92
CA THR A 54 -21.05 6.89 5.77
C THR A 54 -20.29 7.62 4.65
N LYS A 55 -19.14 7.11 4.18
CA LYS A 55 -18.30 7.72 3.13
C LYS A 55 -18.53 7.05 1.78
N GLN A 56 -18.22 7.74 0.68
CA GLN A 56 -18.24 7.18 -0.67
C GLN A 56 -16.96 6.37 -0.95
N ILE A 57 -16.73 5.33 -0.14
CA ILE A 57 -15.57 4.44 -0.23
C ILE A 57 -16.06 3.00 -0.34
N GLU A 58 -15.49 2.23 -1.26
CA GLU A 58 -15.81 0.82 -1.48
C GLU A 58 -14.55 -0.04 -1.40
N VAL A 59 -14.68 -1.24 -0.82
CA VAL A 59 -13.64 -2.27 -0.87
C VAL A 59 -13.91 -3.14 -2.09
N TRP A 60 -12.94 -3.21 -2.98
CA TRP A 60 -12.93 -4.07 -4.16
C TRP A 60 -11.90 -5.17 -3.97
N ARG A 61 -12.27 -6.43 -4.25
CA ARG A 61 -11.45 -7.59 -3.91
C ARG A 61 -11.36 -8.62 -5.02
N GLN A 62 -10.18 -9.24 -5.11
CA GLN A 62 -9.90 -10.46 -5.87
C GLN A 62 -8.84 -11.26 -5.10
N GLY A 63 -9.15 -12.51 -4.73
CA GLY A 63 -8.32 -13.29 -3.82
C GLY A 63 -8.14 -12.56 -2.48
N ASP A 64 -6.89 -12.38 -2.07
CA ASP A 64 -6.49 -11.63 -0.86
C ASP A 64 -6.09 -10.17 -1.18
N ILE A 65 -6.32 -9.69 -2.41
CA ILE A 65 -6.00 -8.33 -2.82
C ILE A 65 -7.20 -7.43 -2.52
N ASN A 66 -6.98 -6.37 -1.74
CA ASN A 66 -7.95 -5.30 -1.55
C ASN A 66 -7.51 -4.02 -2.26
N TYR A 67 -8.41 -3.45 -3.05
CA TYR A 67 -8.36 -2.07 -3.48
C TYR A 67 -9.45 -1.26 -2.80
N LEU A 68 -9.07 -0.10 -2.27
CA LEU A 68 -10.05 0.90 -1.87
C LEU A 68 -10.34 1.81 -3.07
N LEU A 69 -11.61 1.86 -3.46
CA LEU A 69 -12.13 2.87 -4.36
C LEU A 69 -12.65 4.01 -3.49
N ASN A 70 -11.98 5.16 -3.53
CA ASN A 70 -12.36 6.35 -2.78
C ASN A 70 -12.91 7.45 -3.72
N ALA A 71 -14.21 7.70 -3.62
CA ALA A 71 -14.89 8.82 -4.28
C ALA A 71 -15.39 9.88 -3.28
N GLU A 72 -14.95 9.83 -2.03
CA GLU A 72 -15.37 10.72 -0.96
C GLU A 72 -14.80 12.14 -1.16
N PRO A 73 -15.64 13.17 -1.37
CA PRO A 73 -15.19 14.54 -1.51
C PRO A 73 -14.48 15.05 -0.25
N GLY A 74 -13.37 15.76 -0.43
CA GLY A 74 -12.60 16.33 0.69
C GLY A 74 -11.81 15.29 1.51
N SER A 75 -11.86 14.00 1.15
CA SER A 75 -10.95 13.00 1.70
C SER A 75 -9.50 13.29 1.31
N PHE A 76 -8.55 12.74 2.07
CA PHE A 76 -7.13 12.83 1.74
C PHE A 76 -6.88 12.35 0.31
N GLY A 77 -7.44 11.20 -0.05
CA GLY A 77 -7.28 10.60 -1.38
C GLY A 77 -7.79 11.51 -2.51
N ALA A 78 -8.94 12.15 -2.33
CA ALA A 78 -9.49 13.09 -3.31
C ALA A 78 -8.58 14.31 -3.48
N ASN A 79 -8.08 14.88 -2.38
CA ASN A 79 -7.18 16.05 -2.43
C ASN A 79 -5.84 15.70 -3.08
N PHE A 80 -5.28 14.53 -2.75
CA PHE A 80 -4.01 14.05 -3.29
C PHE A 80 -4.10 13.82 -4.81
N VAL A 81 -5.15 13.16 -5.30
CA VAL A 81 -5.36 12.95 -6.73
C VAL A 81 -5.64 14.27 -7.47
N ALA A 82 -6.24 15.26 -6.82
CA ALA A 82 -6.40 16.59 -7.43
C ALA A 82 -5.06 17.30 -7.65
N GLU A 83 -4.06 17.07 -6.77
CA GLU A 83 -2.71 17.63 -6.90
C GLU A 83 -1.84 16.83 -7.88
N HIS A 84 -1.92 15.50 -7.84
CA HIS A 84 -0.97 14.62 -8.53
C HIS A 84 -1.53 13.97 -9.82
N GLY A 85 -2.83 14.12 -10.11
CA GLY A 85 -3.53 13.38 -11.15
C GLY A 85 -3.83 11.93 -10.74
N PRO A 86 -4.34 11.09 -11.67
CA PRO A 86 -4.72 9.71 -11.38
C PRO A 86 -3.53 8.89 -10.84
N CYS A 87 -3.59 8.53 -9.57
CA CYS A 87 -2.53 7.79 -8.87
C CYS A 87 -3.11 7.00 -7.68
N ALA A 88 -2.23 6.28 -6.97
CA ALA A 88 -2.55 5.66 -5.69
C ALA A 88 -2.15 6.61 -4.54
N PRO A 89 -3.10 7.32 -3.89
CA PRO A 89 -2.78 8.28 -2.83
C PRO A 89 -2.32 7.62 -1.53
N SER A 90 -2.60 6.33 -1.35
CA SER A 90 -2.26 5.63 -0.10
C SER A 90 -2.08 4.13 -0.30
N MET A 91 -1.41 3.51 0.67
CA MET A 91 -1.37 2.06 0.85
C MET A 91 -1.45 1.70 2.34
N ALA A 92 -1.83 0.46 2.63
CA ALA A 92 -1.84 -0.07 3.98
C ALA A 92 -0.98 -1.33 4.09
N TRP A 93 -0.29 -1.46 5.22
CA TRP A 93 0.42 -2.67 5.58
C TRP A 93 -0.29 -3.38 6.74
N ARG A 94 -0.38 -4.70 6.61
CA ARG A 94 -0.62 -5.58 7.74
C ARG A 94 0.57 -5.49 8.69
N VAL A 95 0.31 -5.35 9.98
CA VAL A 95 1.32 -5.34 11.04
C VAL A 95 0.86 -6.18 12.22
N ALA A 96 1.78 -6.57 13.09
CA ALA A 96 1.47 -7.33 14.29
C ALA A 96 0.58 -6.53 15.28
N ASP A 97 0.90 -5.24 15.45
CA ASP A 97 0.22 -4.27 16.32
C ASP A 97 0.34 -2.87 15.69
N ALA A 98 -0.80 -2.25 15.38
CA ALA A 98 -0.85 -0.98 14.64
C ALA A 98 -0.38 0.21 15.48
N ALA A 99 -0.67 0.21 16.78
CA ALA A 99 -0.23 1.27 17.69
C ALA A 99 1.28 1.23 17.90
N HIS A 100 1.85 0.03 18.07
CA HIS A 100 3.30 -0.17 18.15
C HIS A 100 4.00 0.28 16.87
N ALA A 101 3.55 -0.20 15.70
CA ALA A 101 4.15 0.14 14.41
C ALA A 101 4.17 1.66 14.17
N PHE A 102 3.05 2.33 14.48
CA PHE A 102 2.93 3.78 14.40
C PHE A 102 3.90 4.50 15.35
N ASN A 103 3.90 4.14 16.64
CA ASN A 103 4.76 4.79 17.64
C ASN A 103 6.25 4.57 17.33
N HIS A 104 6.62 3.37 16.88
CA HIS A 104 7.96 3.07 16.42
C HIS A 104 8.36 3.97 15.26
N ALA A 105 7.58 4.01 14.17
CA ALA A 105 7.90 4.81 13.00
C ALA A 105 8.06 6.31 13.35
N VAL A 106 7.16 6.85 14.18
CA VAL A 106 7.24 8.25 14.65
C VAL A 106 8.49 8.51 15.48
N SER A 107 8.85 7.60 16.41
CA SER A 107 10.09 7.71 17.19
C SER A 107 11.36 7.69 16.34
N ARG A 108 11.28 7.12 15.13
CA ARG A 108 12.37 7.04 14.14
C ARG A 108 12.33 8.19 13.12
N GLY A 109 11.46 9.17 13.33
CA GLY A 109 11.40 10.40 12.54
C GLY A 109 10.34 10.41 11.43
N ALA A 110 9.43 9.44 11.39
CA ALA A 110 8.27 9.51 10.49
C ALA A 110 7.32 10.64 10.91
N THR A 111 6.73 11.32 9.93
CA THR A 111 5.70 12.34 10.18
C THR A 111 4.36 11.67 10.45
N PRO A 112 3.76 11.82 11.65
CA PRO A 112 2.46 11.24 11.93
C PRO A 112 1.36 11.93 11.11
N TYR A 113 0.40 11.17 10.61
CA TYR A 113 -0.80 11.72 10.00
C TYR A 113 -1.99 11.58 10.94
N ARG A 114 -2.62 12.70 11.29
CA ARG A 114 -3.72 12.79 12.26
C ARG A 114 -5.01 13.37 11.66
N GLY A 115 -5.07 13.49 10.34
CA GLY A 115 -6.27 13.94 9.63
C GLY A 115 -7.45 13.00 9.86
N ALA A 116 -8.66 13.58 9.90
CA ALA A 116 -9.92 12.82 10.00
C ALA A 116 -10.46 12.40 8.62
N ASP A 117 -9.82 12.89 7.55
CA ASP A 117 -10.10 12.68 6.14
C ASP A 117 -9.45 11.39 5.57
N LYS A 118 -9.00 10.49 6.47
CA LYS A 118 -8.52 9.14 6.15
C LYS A 118 -9.63 8.24 5.61
N SER A 119 -9.23 7.23 4.85
CA SER A 119 -10.13 6.22 4.26
C SER A 119 -10.49 5.09 5.22
N LEU A 120 -9.63 4.85 6.22
CA LEU A 120 -9.84 3.92 7.32
C LEU A 120 -9.36 4.58 8.63
N ASP A 121 -10.08 4.39 9.73
CA ASP A 121 -9.69 4.95 11.02
C ASP A 121 -8.67 4.08 11.77
N VAL A 122 -7.52 3.90 11.14
CA VAL A 122 -6.34 3.25 11.71
C VAL A 122 -5.15 4.22 11.75
N PRO A 123 -4.08 3.93 12.51
CA PRO A 123 -2.88 4.74 12.51
C PRO A 123 -2.25 4.85 11.12
N ALA A 124 -1.75 6.04 10.78
CA ALA A 124 -1.09 6.30 9.50
C ALA A 124 0.03 7.34 9.63
N ILE A 125 1.03 7.25 8.77
CA ILE A 125 2.10 8.25 8.62
C ILE A 125 2.11 8.81 7.20
N VAL A 126 2.77 9.95 7.02
CA VAL A 126 3.11 10.47 5.70
C VAL A 126 4.27 9.65 5.13
N GLY A 127 4.02 8.98 4.02
CA GLY A 127 4.95 8.13 3.28
C GLY A 127 5.49 8.78 2.02
N ILE A 128 5.71 7.96 0.99
CA ILE A 128 6.40 8.37 -0.24
C ILE A 128 5.63 9.39 -1.05
N GLY A 129 6.30 10.46 -1.47
CA GLY A 129 5.66 11.53 -2.26
C GLY A 129 4.52 12.26 -1.54
N GLY A 130 4.40 12.12 -0.22
CA GLY A 130 3.29 12.69 0.56
C GLY A 130 2.09 11.75 0.72
N SER A 131 2.08 10.58 0.06
CA SER A 131 1.03 9.56 0.22
C SER A 131 0.88 9.09 1.66
N LEU A 132 -0.24 8.46 2.01
CA LEU A 132 -0.39 7.84 3.33
C LEU A 132 0.05 6.39 3.36
N LEU A 133 0.73 6.02 4.44
CA LEU A 133 1.00 4.63 4.79
C LEU A 133 0.23 4.30 6.08
N TYR A 134 -0.78 3.44 5.96
CA TYR A 134 -1.62 2.97 7.06
C TYR A 134 -1.06 1.68 7.69
N PHE A 135 -1.30 1.50 8.99
CA PHE A 135 -0.98 0.27 9.72
C PHE A 135 -2.25 -0.43 10.19
N VAL A 136 -2.41 -1.70 9.83
CA VAL A 136 -3.59 -2.52 10.12
C VAL A 136 -3.18 -3.79 10.86
N ASP A 137 -3.77 -4.06 12.02
CA ASP A 137 -3.50 -5.25 12.84
C ASP A 137 -4.67 -6.24 12.95
N ARG A 138 -5.84 -5.87 12.41
CA ARG A 138 -7.04 -6.71 12.31
C ARG A 138 -7.17 -7.37 10.93
N TYR A 139 -6.62 -8.57 10.80
CA TYR A 139 -6.70 -9.43 9.61
C TYR A 139 -6.62 -10.91 10.02
N GLY A 140 -7.02 -11.82 9.13
CA GLY A 140 -6.97 -13.26 9.38
C GLY A 140 -7.86 -13.68 10.54
N GLU A 141 -7.32 -14.40 11.52
CA GLU A 141 -8.06 -14.87 12.70
C GLU A 141 -8.57 -13.72 13.60
N ALA A 142 -7.96 -12.53 13.51
CA ALA A 142 -8.42 -11.34 14.23
C ALA A 142 -9.68 -10.68 13.61
N GLY A 143 -10.16 -11.22 12.47
CA GLY A 143 -11.25 -10.65 11.69
C GLY A 143 -10.73 -9.73 10.57
N SER A 144 -11.59 -8.86 10.06
CA SER A 144 -11.30 -8.02 8.89
C SER A 144 -11.11 -6.56 9.27
N ALA A 145 -10.20 -5.87 8.58
CA ALA A 145 -9.92 -4.44 8.77
C ALA A 145 -11.16 -3.56 8.49
N TYR A 146 -12.10 -4.07 7.70
CA TYR A 146 -13.28 -3.35 7.22
C TYR A 146 -14.52 -3.54 8.11
N GLU A 147 -14.45 -4.43 9.10
CA GLU A 147 -15.63 -4.91 9.84
C GLU A 147 -16.41 -3.78 10.54
N ASP A 148 -15.72 -2.80 11.11
CA ASP A 148 -16.34 -1.76 11.93
C ASP A 148 -16.91 -0.61 11.06
N GLU A 149 -16.17 -0.20 10.02
CA GLU A 149 -16.49 0.99 9.21
C GLU A 149 -17.31 0.69 7.95
N PHE A 150 -17.36 -0.57 7.51
CA PHE A 150 -18.00 -0.98 6.25
C PHE A 150 -19.15 -1.96 6.46
N GLU A 151 -20.05 -1.99 5.47
CA GLU A 151 -21.09 -2.98 5.30
C GLU A 151 -20.73 -3.91 4.14
N TRP A 152 -20.77 -5.22 4.39
CA TRP A 152 -20.56 -6.25 3.37
C TRP A 152 -21.74 -6.28 2.38
N LEU A 153 -21.44 -6.32 1.08
CA LEU A 153 -22.45 -6.32 0.00
C LEU A 153 -23.03 -7.71 -0.28
N GLY A 154 -22.68 -8.70 0.53
CA GLY A 154 -23.06 -10.11 0.39
C GLY A 154 -22.54 -10.93 1.56
N GLU A 155 -21.81 -12.01 1.25
CA GLU A 155 -21.11 -12.80 2.27
C GLU A 155 -20.14 -11.93 3.09
N ARG A 156 -19.94 -12.30 4.36
CA ARG A 156 -19.02 -11.60 5.26
C ARG A 156 -17.57 -11.94 4.90
N ASP A 157 -16.75 -10.92 4.71
CA ASP A 157 -15.32 -11.01 4.36
C ASP A 157 -15.03 -12.01 3.21
N PRO A 158 -15.70 -11.87 2.05
CA PRO A 158 -15.62 -12.85 0.98
C PRO A 158 -14.24 -12.80 0.31
N ARG A 159 -13.85 -13.87 -0.37
CA ARG A 159 -12.61 -13.93 -1.19
C ARG A 159 -12.95 -14.35 -2.62
N PRO A 160 -13.53 -13.45 -3.45
CA PRO A 160 -13.89 -13.79 -4.83
C PRO A 160 -12.65 -14.20 -5.62
N GLU A 161 -12.74 -15.28 -6.39
CA GLU A 161 -11.61 -15.78 -7.20
C GLU A 161 -11.24 -14.80 -8.33
N GLY A 162 -12.23 -14.09 -8.87
CA GLY A 162 -12.05 -13.14 -9.98
C GLY A 162 -11.47 -13.82 -11.21
N VAL A 163 -10.31 -13.34 -11.67
CA VAL A 163 -9.55 -13.89 -12.81
C VAL A 163 -8.25 -14.57 -12.38
N GLY A 164 -8.12 -14.91 -11.08
CA GLY A 164 -7.00 -15.70 -10.55
C GLY A 164 -5.84 -14.89 -9.98
N PHE A 165 -5.96 -13.57 -9.80
CA PHE A 165 -4.99 -12.83 -8.99
C PHE A 165 -5.18 -13.16 -7.51
N PHE A 166 -4.08 -13.45 -6.82
CA PHE A 166 -4.15 -13.97 -5.45
C PHE A 166 -3.68 -12.97 -4.39
N TYR A 167 -2.58 -12.26 -4.64
CA TYR A 167 -1.97 -11.32 -3.69
C TYR A 167 -1.19 -10.21 -4.40
N LEU A 168 -0.88 -9.14 -3.67
CA LEU A 168 0.03 -8.10 -4.12
C LEU A 168 1.48 -8.56 -3.90
N ASP A 169 2.19 -8.87 -4.98
CA ASP A 169 3.59 -9.31 -4.89
C ASP A 169 4.55 -8.15 -4.57
N HIS A 170 4.39 -7.04 -5.29
CA HIS A 170 5.19 -5.83 -5.11
C HIS A 170 4.46 -4.61 -5.67
N LEU A 171 4.96 -3.42 -5.30
CA LEU A 171 4.61 -2.14 -5.91
C LEU A 171 5.88 -1.32 -6.12
N THR A 172 5.93 -0.51 -7.16
CA THR A 172 7.12 0.28 -7.48
C THR A 172 6.96 1.72 -7.03
N HIS A 173 8.08 2.37 -6.75
CA HIS A 173 8.12 3.81 -6.58
C HIS A 173 9.13 4.41 -7.55
N ASN A 174 8.65 5.25 -8.43
CA ASN A 174 9.52 6.14 -9.19
C ASN A 174 9.83 7.34 -8.31
N VAL A 175 11.11 7.69 -8.21
CA VAL A 175 11.59 8.77 -7.36
C VAL A 175 12.36 9.77 -8.21
N TYR A 176 12.23 11.06 -7.87
CA TYR A 176 13.05 12.10 -8.49
C TYR A 176 14.53 11.79 -8.37
N ARG A 177 15.32 12.19 -9.37
CA ARG A 177 16.76 12.00 -9.36
C ARG A 177 17.40 12.60 -8.10
N GLY A 178 18.27 11.81 -7.48
CA GLY A 178 18.92 12.08 -6.20
C GLY A 178 18.13 11.64 -4.96
N ASN A 179 16.90 11.13 -5.12
CA ASN A 179 16.05 10.73 -3.99
C ASN A 179 16.02 9.22 -3.72
N MET A 180 16.69 8.38 -4.50
CA MET A 180 16.73 6.93 -4.22
C MET A 180 17.25 6.63 -2.80
N ASP A 181 18.34 7.26 -2.39
CA ASP A 181 18.92 7.04 -1.05
C ASP A 181 18.04 7.60 0.07
N LYS A 182 17.34 8.70 -0.18
CA LYS A 182 16.36 9.28 0.75
C LYS A 182 15.24 8.27 1.03
N TRP A 183 14.62 7.71 0.00
CA TRP A 183 13.53 6.76 0.17
C TRP A 183 14.00 5.38 0.62
N TRP A 184 15.20 4.99 0.26
CA TRP A 184 15.84 3.83 0.88
C TRP A 184 16.02 3.99 2.39
N ALA A 185 16.53 5.13 2.85
CA ALA A 185 16.68 5.41 4.27
C ALA A 185 15.33 5.39 5.00
N PHE A 186 14.27 5.93 4.39
CA PHE A 186 12.91 5.81 4.93
C PHE A 186 12.54 4.35 5.21
N TYR A 187 12.65 3.45 4.23
CA TYR A 187 12.27 2.04 4.42
C TYR A 187 13.23 1.28 5.35
N ARG A 188 14.54 1.53 5.24
CA ARG A 188 15.56 0.87 6.06
C ARG A 188 15.45 1.26 7.53
N GLU A 189 15.41 2.56 7.81
CA GLU A 189 15.53 3.07 9.18
C GLU A 189 14.25 2.96 9.99
N LEU A 190 13.08 3.04 9.33
CA LEU A 190 11.78 2.99 10.01
C LEU A 190 11.25 1.56 10.12
N PHE A 191 11.57 0.68 9.17
CA PHE A 191 10.93 -0.63 9.04
C PHE A 191 11.89 -1.81 8.90
N GLY A 192 13.21 -1.56 8.87
CA GLY A 192 14.21 -2.63 8.78
C GLY A 192 14.30 -3.30 7.40
N PHE A 193 13.83 -2.63 6.34
CA PHE A 193 13.93 -3.19 4.98
C PHE A 193 15.38 -3.45 4.59
N ARG A 194 15.57 -4.43 3.70
CA ARG A 194 16.87 -4.83 3.16
C ARG A 194 16.88 -4.71 1.65
N GLN A 195 17.99 -4.26 1.08
CA GLN A 195 18.23 -4.36 -0.36
C GLN A 195 18.53 -5.82 -0.72
N ILE A 196 17.79 -6.35 -1.68
CA ILE A 196 17.98 -7.72 -2.20
C ILE A 196 18.65 -7.73 -3.57
N HIS A 197 18.52 -6.64 -4.33
CA HIS A 197 19.19 -6.49 -5.62
C HIS A 197 19.32 -5.02 -6.00
N PHE A 198 20.30 -4.72 -6.85
CA PHE A 198 20.46 -3.42 -7.49
C PHE A 198 20.62 -3.66 -8.98
N PHE A 199 19.87 -2.90 -9.79
CA PHE A 199 19.90 -2.97 -11.24
C PHE A 199 20.38 -1.63 -11.78
N ASP A 200 21.26 -1.70 -12.77
CA ASP A 200 21.65 -0.58 -13.63
C ASP A 200 21.24 -0.97 -15.04
N ILE A 201 20.21 -0.32 -15.57
CA ILE A 201 19.53 -0.71 -16.81
C ILE A 201 19.73 0.39 -17.84
N GLU A 202 20.49 0.09 -18.88
CA GLU A 202 20.66 0.94 -20.04
C GLU A 202 19.76 0.47 -21.20
N GLY A 203 18.78 1.28 -21.55
CA GLY A 203 18.02 1.14 -22.79
C GLY A 203 18.73 1.81 -23.97
N LYS A 204 18.18 1.66 -25.18
CA LYS A 204 18.78 2.26 -26.39
C LYS A 204 18.75 3.80 -26.41
N LEU A 205 17.88 4.43 -25.63
CA LEU A 205 17.62 5.87 -25.63
C LEU A 205 17.56 6.49 -24.24
N THR A 206 17.24 5.70 -23.22
CA THR A 206 17.12 6.13 -21.82
C THR A 206 17.68 5.06 -20.89
N GLY A 207 17.98 5.43 -19.64
CA GLY A 207 18.40 4.49 -18.60
C GLY A 207 17.69 4.70 -17.26
N LEU A 208 17.78 3.69 -16.41
CA LEU A 208 17.32 3.79 -15.02
C LEU A 208 18.20 2.95 -14.11
N VAL A 209 18.29 3.39 -12.86
CA VAL A 209 18.78 2.56 -11.76
C VAL A 209 17.58 2.12 -10.92
N SER A 210 17.62 0.89 -10.42
CA SER A 210 16.57 0.32 -9.59
C SER A 210 17.14 -0.38 -8.37
N ARG A 211 16.63 -0.03 -7.19
CA ARG A 211 16.96 -0.68 -5.92
C ARG A 211 15.78 -1.51 -5.45
N ALA A 212 15.89 -2.84 -5.56
CA ALA A 212 14.87 -3.75 -5.06
C ALA A 212 15.05 -3.97 -3.56
N ILE A 213 14.05 -3.57 -2.76
CA ILE A 213 14.05 -3.72 -1.31
C ILE A 213 12.90 -4.61 -0.85
N THR A 214 13.12 -5.33 0.26
CA THR A 214 12.11 -6.20 0.88
C THR A 214 11.99 -5.93 2.37
N SER A 215 10.77 -6.02 2.89
CA SER A 215 10.48 -5.98 4.33
C SER A 215 11.10 -7.16 5.07
N PRO A 216 11.31 -7.04 6.39
CA PRO A 216 11.72 -8.15 7.24
C PRO A 216 10.83 -9.39 7.17
N CYS A 217 9.52 -9.25 7.01
CA CYS A 217 8.60 -10.40 6.84
C CYS A 217 8.70 -11.06 5.46
N GLY A 218 9.41 -10.46 4.51
CA GLY A 218 9.54 -10.92 3.14
C GLY A 218 8.25 -10.84 2.30
N LYS A 219 7.14 -10.32 2.85
CA LYS A 219 5.85 -10.21 2.17
C LYS A 219 5.65 -8.88 1.44
N ILE A 220 6.46 -7.86 1.74
CA ILE A 220 6.43 -6.54 1.07
C ILE A 220 7.70 -6.36 0.27
N ARG A 221 7.55 -6.00 -1.01
CA ARG A 221 8.65 -5.72 -1.94
C ARG A 221 8.38 -4.42 -2.67
N ILE A 222 9.39 -3.56 -2.72
CA ILE A 222 9.25 -2.22 -3.26
C ILE A 222 10.47 -1.85 -4.10
N PRO A 223 10.47 -2.04 -5.42
CA PRO A 223 11.54 -1.49 -6.25
C PRO A 223 11.48 0.04 -6.25
N LEU A 224 12.59 0.68 -5.88
CA LEU A 224 12.79 2.13 -6.01
C LEU A 224 13.50 2.40 -7.34
N ASN A 225 12.86 3.13 -8.25
CA ASN A 225 13.40 3.44 -9.57
C ASN A 225 13.74 4.91 -9.67
N GLU A 226 14.90 5.21 -10.25
CA GLU A 226 15.36 6.57 -10.48
C GLU A 226 15.90 6.68 -11.90
N SER A 227 15.50 7.74 -12.62
CA SER A 227 16.00 7.98 -13.98
C SER A 227 17.47 8.42 -13.98
N THR A 228 18.25 7.87 -14.91
CA THR A 228 19.64 8.31 -15.17
C THR A 228 19.73 9.47 -16.17
N ASP A 229 18.63 9.85 -16.82
CA ASP A 229 18.60 10.93 -17.82
C ASP A 229 17.34 11.82 -17.76
N ASP A 230 17.40 13.01 -18.37
CA ASP A 230 16.32 14.01 -18.30
C ASP A 230 15.15 13.72 -19.26
N ARG A 231 15.22 12.64 -20.04
CA ARG A 231 14.23 12.27 -21.07
C ARG A 231 13.39 11.06 -20.69
N SER A 232 13.74 10.36 -19.62
CA SER A 232 13.03 9.18 -19.14
C SER A 232 11.63 9.53 -18.65
N GLN A 233 10.69 8.59 -18.84
CA GLN A 233 9.28 8.73 -18.44
C GLN A 233 8.99 8.24 -17.02
N ILE A 234 10.03 7.97 -16.23
CA ILE A 234 9.94 7.63 -14.81
C ILE A 234 10.57 8.70 -13.93
#